data_AF-A7RRV6-F1
#
_entry.id   AF-A7RRV6-F1
#
_cell.length_a   1.000
_cell.length_b   1.000
_cell.length_c   1.000
_cell.angle_alpha   90.00
_cell.angle_beta   90.00
_cell.angle_gamma   90.00
#
_symmetry.space_group_name_H-M   'P 1'
#
loop_
_entity.id
_entity.type
_entity.pdbx_description
1 polymer ?
#
loop_
_entity_poly.entity_id
_entity_poly.type
_entity_poly.pdbx_seq_one_letter_code
_entity_poly.pdbx_strand_id
1 'polypeptide(L)'
;MAESDHQPIRPVRQVGQEVTMFSSQYGMGRNYSASNLAGAGYSYPAYGDFVQAFVLRTYGRWWKIAPSCPCKLKCKTRTPTDFISQDFADIAYEVPVYPKVINILETYNPGAVVRILALQTDTNMVHTKRRWVTLWSGPPQCPPPVARMFSPQIRRCDKPTSLIRLEFNQDHLDYYTELDAVELMGNLPVANYVPSPQPANTMSPATSAVVSTTKLFKQLSISDKSQHDDPNRHPAGDNGFFDILPSEVCHFIFTYLELTDLIKAACTCKLFFLHCYDPVWFKELDLQPYWTLISDTALAGIQSRCTGTEKLSLAWAGPYGAVTAAGFENFLLSSCGQLICLRLSSCSFVTSHAVYTISRTCPSLQELDISSCKAIGEKGFLELQMLKKLERLNLYQTAITDTILVSALCSWPTLKHLNLGGCADITQCDDITQTLALHCRYLLSLDLWRQKSLTSDGVFNLANGCTQLQELEIGWCTNVVSSSGCIQELTRKCPKLKKLFMAAIRSVSDDDVNEIAENCKELEQLDILGTALVTMVTIKR
;
A
#
# COMPACT_ATOMS: atom_id res chain seq x y z
N MET A 1 -15.47 56.62 5.55
CA MET A 1 -15.49 55.31 6.23
C MET A 1 -16.09 54.32 5.26
N ALA A 2 -15.25 53.53 4.58
CA ALA A 2 -15.72 52.42 3.75
C ALA A 2 -15.75 51.19 4.67
N GLU A 3 -16.95 50.73 5.00
CA GLU A 3 -17.15 49.47 5.70
C GLU A 3 -16.64 48.34 4.81
N SER A 4 -15.58 47.67 5.26
CA SER A 4 -15.11 46.42 4.67
C SER A 4 -16.18 45.37 4.91
N ASP A 5 -16.90 44.99 3.85
CA ASP A 5 -17.81 43.85 3.82
C ASP A 5 -17.02 42.54 4.01
N HIS A 6 -16.62 42.26 5.24
CA HIS A 6 -16.08 40.97 5.65
C HIS A 6 -17.28 40.04 5.87
N GLN A 7 -17.66 39.31 4.81
CA GLN A 7 -18.55 38.16 4.99
C GLN A 7 -17.99 37.27 6.11
N PRO A 8 -18.82 36.89 7.10
CA PRO A 8 -18.33 36.20 8.29
C PRO A 8 -17.75 34.86 7.89
N ILE A 9 -16.51 34.61 8.31
CA ILE A 9 -15.90 33.28 8.26
C ILE A 9 -16.83 32.33 9.03
N ARG A 10 -17.34 31.30 8.34
CA ARG A 10 -18.22 30.30 8.96
C ARG A 10 -17.41 29.06 9.32
N PRO A 11 -17.01 28.89 10.60
CA PRO A 11 -16.33 27.69 11.04
C PRO A 11 -17.31 26.51 11.06
N VAL A 12 -16.81 25.33 10.69
CA VAL A 12 -17.52 24.05 10.75
C VAL A 12 -16.61 23.05 11.45
N ARG A 13 -17.21 22.30 12.39
CA ARG A 13 -16.64 21.08 12.96
C ARG A 13 -17.46 19.91 12.45
N GLN A 14 -16.78 18.92 11.91
CA GLN A 14 -17.38 17.71 11.38
C GLN A 14 -16.49 16.51 11.67
N VAL A 15 -17.09 15.34 11.58
CA VAL A 15 -16.42 14.05 11.74
C VAL A 15 -16.38 13.33 10.40
N GLY A 16 -15.56 12.30 10.28
CA GLY A 16 -15.54 11.46 9.08
C GLY A 16 -16.94 10.93 8.78
N GLN A 17 -17.43 11.13 7.56
CA GLN A 17 -18.70 10.60 7.09
C GLN A 17 -18.55 9.13 6.70
N GLU A 18 -17.47 8.80 5.99
CA GLU A 18 -17.15 7.45 5.54
C GLU A 18 -15.65 7.30 5.31
N VAL A 19 -15.16 6.06 5.34
CA VAL A 19 -13.82 5.73 4.85
C VAL A 19 -13.95 5.17 3.45
N THR A 20 -13.42 5.90 2.47
CA THR A 20 -13.58 5.59 1.04
C THR A 20 -12.55 4.57 0.56
N MET A 21 -11.33 4.60 1.11
CA MET A 21 -10.24 3.69 0.76
C MET A 21 -9.33 3.45 1.96
N PHE A 22 -8.67 2.30 1.99
CA PHE A 22 -7.63 1.96 2.96
C PHE A 22 -6.73 0.85 2.40
N SER A 23 -5.47 0.78 2.84
CA SER A 23 -4.54 -0.27 2.43
C SER A 23 -4.73 -1.57 3.23
N SER A 24 -5.06 -1.46 4.51
CA SER A 24 -5.09 -2.58 5.46
C SER A 24 -6.13 -2.33 6.56
N GLN A 25 -6.63 -3.42 7.16
CA GLN A 25 -7.45 -3.38 8.37
C GLN A 25 -7.41 -4.75 9.06
N TYR A 26 -7.35 -4.76 10.38
CA TYR A 26 -7.53 -5.97 11.18
C TYR A 26 -9.02 -6.34 11.31
N GLY A 27 -9.92 -5.43 11.06
CA GLY A 27 -11.35 -5.67 11.21
C GLY A 27 -12.12 -6.10 9.98
N MET A 28 -13.41 -6.37 10.20
CA MET A 28 -14.48 -6.20 9.20
C MET A 28 -15.80 -6.02 9.95
N GLY A 29 -16.77 -5.42 9.28
CA GLY A 29 -18.02 -5.03 9.93
C GLY A 29 -17.73 -3.91 10.92
N ARG A 30 -18.12 -4.09 12.18
CA ARG A 30 -17.95 -3.07 13.24
C ARG A 30 -16.75 -3.29 14.14
N ASN A 31 -16.03 -4.41 13.98
CA ASN A 31 -14.90 -4.75 14.84
C ASN A 31 -13.60 -4.42 14.11
N TYR A 32 -12.76 -3.56 14.68
CA TYR A 32 -11.40 -3.22 14.23
C TYR A 32 -11.29 -2.68 12.80
N SER A 33 -12.40 -2.22 12.22
CA SER A 33 -12.52 -1.99 10.78
C SER A 33 -12.18 -0.56 10.40
N ALA A 34 -11.81 -0.35 9.13
CA ALA A 34 -11.52 0.99 8.64
C ALA A 34 -12.74 1.92 8.74
N SER A 35 -13.95 1.39 8.56
CA SER A 35 -15.19 2.17 8.69
C SER A 35 -15.39 2.79 10.07
N ASN A 36 -14.70 2.30 11.10
CA ASN A 36 -14.80 2.83 12.45
C ASN A 36 -14.20 4.23 12.60
N LEU A 37 -13.34 4.69 11.68
CA LEU A 37 -12.88 6.08 11.65
C LEU A 37 -14.00 7.08 11.30
N ALA A 38 -15.14 6.59 10.77
CA ALA A 38 -16.30 7.42 10.48
C ALA A 38 -17.18 7.57 11.72
N GLY A 39 -17.67 8.79 11.95
CA GLY A 39 -18.42 9.17 13.13
C GLY A 39 -17.55 9.83 14.21
N ALA A 40 -18.15 10.07 15.37
CA ALA A 40 -17.54 10.84 16.47
C ALA A 40 -16.58 10.04 17.36
N GLY A 41 -16.39 8.74 17.09
CA GLY A 41 -15.70 7.83 17.99
C GLY A 41 -16.59 7.39 19.16
N TYR A 42 -16.24 6.28 19.78
CA TYR A 42 -16.98 5.68 20.90
C TYR A 42 -16.15 5.51 22.16
N SER A 43 -14.82 5.56 22.05
CA SER A 43 -13.90 5.04 23.06
C SER A 43 -13.03 6.13 23.68
N TYR A 44 -12.61 7.13 22.90
CA TYR A 44 -11.83 8.26 23.40
C TYR A 44 -12.65 9.06 24.45
N PRO A 45 -12.07 9.48 25.60
CA PRO A 45 -10.64 9.52 25.94
C PRO A 45 -10.11 8.30 26.71
N ALA A 46 -10.81 7.17 26.72
CA ALA A 46 -10.31 5.96 27.39
C ALA A 46 -9.11 5.37 26.61
N TYR A 47 -8.11 4.90 27.36
CA TYR A 47 -7.00 4.12 26.81
C TYR A 47 -7.30 2.63 26.90
N GLY A 48 -7.09 1.92 25.82
CA GLY A 48 -7.32 0.48 25.76
C GLY A 48 -7.58 0.00 24.35
N ASP A 49 -7.71 -1.32 24.24
CA ASP A 49 -8.06 -2.00 23.00
C ASP A 49 -9.58 -2.08 22.85
N PHE A 50 -10.12 -1.40 21.84
CA PHE A 50 -11.55 -1.32 21.61
C PHE A 50 -11.93 -1.87 20.24
N VAL A 51 -12.86 -2.84 20.23
CA VAL A 51 -13.40 -3.39 18.98
C VAL A 51 -14.02 -2.31 18.08
N GLN A 52 -14.51 -1.21 18.62
CA GLN A 52 -15.08 -0.09 17.86
C GLN A 52 -14.03 0.85 17.25
N ALA A 53 -12.72 0.61 17.43
CA ALA A 53 -11.66 1.41 16.84
C ALA A 53 -11.25 0.88 15.45
N PHE A 54 -10.47 1.66 14.72
CA PHE A 54 -9.75 1.24 13.51
C PHE A 54 -8.37 0.70 13.88
N VAL A 55 -8.05 -0.48 13.36
CA VAL A 55 -6.75 -1.15 13.55
C VAL A 55 -6.19 -1.61 12.22
N LEU A 56 -4.88 -1.41 12.03
CA LEU A 56 -4.13 -1.92 10.89
C LEU A 56 -3.58 -3.33 11.18
N ARG A 57 -3.41 -4.18 10.16
CA ARG A 57 -2.95 -5.58 10.38
C ARG A 57 -1.49 -5.72 10.83
N THR A 58 -0.65 -4.75 10.53
CA THR A 58 0.80 -4.87 10.63
C THR A 58 1.35 -3.84 11.61
N TYR A 59 1.97 -4.29 12.71
CA TYR A 59 2.80 -3.51 13.65
C TYR A 59 4.24 -4.06 13.91
N GLY A 60 5.22 -3.17 14.08
CA GLY A 60 6.62 -3.53 14.35
C GLY A 60 7.48 -3.79 13.12
N ARG A 61 8.70 -4.31 13.29
CA ARG A 61 9.64 -4.51 12.15
C ARG A 61 9.53 -5.86 11.48
N TRP A 62 8.71 -6.74 12.01
CA TRP A 62 8.86 -8.16 11.75
C TRP A 62 8.52 -8.55 10.31
N TRP A 63 7.54 -7.92 9.65
CA TRP A 63 7.26 -8.18 8.23
C TRP A 63 8.40 -7.79 7.30
N LYS A 64 9.35 -6.95 7.75
CA LYS A 64 10.53 -6.55 6.98
C LYS A 64 11.67 -7.56 7.05
N ILE A 65 11.59 -8.50 7.98
CA ILE A 65 12.57 -9.57 8.22
C ILE A 65 11.98 -10.96 8.03
N ALA A 66 10.65 -11.08 7.98
CA ALA A 66 9.94 -12.31 7.69
C ALA A 66 10.34 -12.89 6.32
N PRO A 67 10.44 -14.23 6.17
CA PRO A 67 10.54 -14.91 4.88
C PRO A 67 9.53 -14.42 3.83
N SER A 68 8.32 -14.01 4.26
CA SER A 68 7.27 -13.45 3.42
C SER A 68 7.46 -11.98 3.05
N CYS A 69 8.51 -11.30 3.54
CA CYS A 69 8.82 -9.94 3.13
C CYS A 69 8.91 -9.86 1.60
N PRO A 70 8.17 -8.95 0.93
CA PRO A 70 8.31 -8.72 -0.49
C PRO A 70 9.77 -8.38 -0.85
N CYS A 71 10.22 -8.75 -2.06
CA CYS A 71 11.59 -8.47 -2.48
C CYS A 71 11.87 -6.95 -2.44
N LYS A 72 12.85 -6.51 -1.65
CA LYS A 72 13.18 -5.08 -1.60
C LYS A 72 13.58 -4.59 -2.99
N LEU A 73 12.90 -3.54 -3.47
CA LEU A 73 13.38 -2.76 -4.59
C LEU A 73 14.67 -2.09 -4.11
N LYS A 74 15.80 -2.38 -4.75
CA LYS A 74 17.13 -1.82 -4.44
C LYS A 74 17.17 -0.30 -4.64
N CYS A 75 16.13 0.25 -5.25
CA CYS A 75 15.94 1.64 -5.62
C CYS A 75 15.74 2.63 -4.44
N LYS A 76 16.37 2.38 -3.29
CA LYS A 76 16.37 3.33 -2.16
C LYS A 76 16.79 4.75 -2.54
N THR A 77 17.59 4.88 -3.59
CA THR A 77 18.04 6.18 -4.10
C THR A 77 17.05 6.87 -5.03
N ARG A 78 16.04 6.15 -5.56
CA ARG A 78 14.97 6.73 -6.39
C ARG A 78 13.69 6.98 -5.61
N THR A 79 13.53 6.36 -4.45
CA THR A 79 12.47 6.66 -3.49
C THR A 79 12.84 7.92 -2.69
N PRO A 80 11.90 8.84 -2.45
CA PRO A 80 12.14 10.00 -1.60
C PRO A 80 12.59 9.57 -0.20
N THR A 81 13.63 10.21 0.32
CA THR A 81 14.20 9.84 1.63
C THR A 81 13.25 10.08 2.80
N ASP A 82 12.26 10.96 2.63
CA ASP A 82 11.20 11.26 3.58
C ASP A 82 9.96 10.37 3.43
N PHE A 83 9.90 9.51 2.42
CA PHE A 83 8.79 8.58 2.23
C PHE A 83 8.93 7.35 3.14
N ILE A 84 8.20 7.39 4.26
CA ILE A 84 8.18 6.33 5.27
C ILE A 84 6.81 5.65 5.41
N SER A 85 5.83 6.04 4.60
CA SER A 85 4.46 5.55 4.66
C SER A 85 4.37 4.07 4.26
N GLN A 86 3.61 3.30 5.04
CA GLN A 86 3.41 1.85 4.86
C GLN A 86 1.96 1.50 4.59
N ASP A 87 1.05 2.28 5.17
CA ASP A 87 -0.39 2.11 5.07
C ASP A 87 -1.09 3.45 4.93
N PHE A 88 -2.36 3.43 4.54
CA PHE A 88 -3.19 4.61 4.46
C PHE A 88 -4.67 4.34 4.75
N ALA A 89 -5.40 5.40 5.09
CA ALA A 89 -6.85 5.46 5.12
C ALA A 89 -7.33 6.82 4.58
N ASP A 90 -8.29 6.80 3.66
CA ASP A 90 -8.91 7.97 3.07
C ASP A 90 -10.30 8.17 3.70
N ILE A 91 -10.51 9.31 4.36
CA ILE A 91 -11.72 9.64 5.11
C ILE A 91 -12.42 10.80 4.40
N ALA A 92 -13.65 10.54 3.96
CA ALA A 92 -14.51 11.56 3.37
C ALA A 92 -15.34 12.26 4.45
N TYR A 93 -15.65 13.52 4.17
CA TYR A 93 -16.40 14.42 5.03
C TYR A 93 -17.56 15.00 4.23
N GLU A 94 -18.67 15.29 4.91
CA GLU A 94 -19.90 15.74 4.26
C GLU A 94 -19.72 17.08 3.54
N VAL A 95 -19.01 18.03 4.19
CA VAL A 95 -18.92 19.39 3.68
C VAL A 95 -17.47 19.77 3.37
N PRO A 96 -17.15 20.23 2.13
CA PRO A 96 -15.83 20.74 1.82
C PRO A 96 -15.48 21.98 2.66
N VAL A 97 -14.32 21.99 3.30
CA VAL A 97 -13.84 23.11 4.12
C VAL A 97 -12.39 23.46 3.80
N TYR A 98 -11.97 24.67 4.15
CA TYR A 98 -10.56 25.02 4.31
C TYR A 98 -10.07 24.51 5.66
N PRO A 99 -9.26 23.43 5.72
CA PRO A 99 -8.86 22.83 7.00
C PRO A 99 -8.10 23.84 7.87
N LYS A 100 -8.44 23.86 9.15
CA LYS A 100 -7.76 24.63 10.20
C LYS A 100 -7.16 23.74 11.27
N VAL A 101 -7.92 22.72 11.68
CA VAL A 101 -7.50 21.75 12.68
C VAL A 101 -7.98 20.37 12.25
N ILE A 102 -7.13 19.37 12.44
CA ILE A 102 -7.47 17.96 12.27
C ILE A 102 -7.11 17.27 13.58
N ASN A 103 -8.09 16.67 14.25
CA ASN A 103 -7.87 15.91 15.48
C ASN A 103 -7.97 14.43 15.15
N ILE A 104 -6.93 13.68 15.47
CA ILE A 104 -6.90 12.22 15.35
C ILE A 104 -6.96 11.64 16.76
N LEU A 105 -8.03 10.91 17.06
CA LEU A 105 -8.26 10.34 18.39
C LEU A 105 -7.59 8.95 18.44
N GLU A 106 -6.43 8.86 19.05
CA GLU A 106 -5.68 7.60 19.18
C GLU A 106 -5.95 6.99 20.57
N THR A 107 -6.41 5.74 20.63
CA THR A 107 -6.86 5.06 21.87
C THR A 107 -5.92 3.96 22.36
N TYR A 108 -5.08 3.40 21.49
CA TYR A 108 -4.14 2.34 21.82
C TYR A 108 -2.87 2.44 20.97
N ASN A 109 -1.70 2.27 21.59
CA ASN A 109 -0.37 2.42 20.95
C ASN A 109 -0.30 3.61 19.95
N PRO A 110 -0.48 4.86 20.42
CA PRO A 110 -0.51 6.03 19.56
C PRO A 110 0.84 6.32 18.89
N GLY A 111 0.84 7.08 17.79
CA GLY A 111 2.07 7.58 17.16
C GLY A 111 2.39 7.07 15.76
N ALA A 112 1.50 6.27 15.18
CA ALA A 112 1.68 5.70 13.84
C ALA A 112 1.48 6.69 12.68
N VAL A 113 0.74 7.79 12.90
CA VAL A 113 0.43 8.75 11.83
C VAL A 113 1.69 9.53 11.42
N VAL A 114 2.07 9.42 10.15
CA VAL A 114 3.28 10.06 9.59
C VAL A 114 2.98 11.11 8.54
N ARG A 115 1.83 11.05 7.86
CA ARG A 115 1.40 12.09 6.92
C ARG A 115 -0.10 12.31 6.95
N ILE A 116 -0.49 13.56 6.75
CA ILE A 116 -1.88 14.00 6.56
C ILE A 116 -1.94 14.74 5.23
N LEU A 117 -2.76 14.28 4.29
CA LEU A 117 -2.96 14.91 3.00
C LEU A 117 -4.42 15.29 2.79
N ALA A 118 -4.65 16.32 1.98
CA ALA A 118 -5.98 16.73 1.54
C ALA A 118 -6.10 16.67 0.02
N LEU A 119 -7.25 16.19 -0.47
CA LEU A 119 -7.59 16.27 -1.89
C LEU A 119 -8.21 17.62 -2.20
N GLN A 120 -7.53 18.42 -3.01
CA GLN A 120 -8.06 19.64 -3.57
C GLN A 120 -8.60 19.38 -4.97
N THR A 121 -9.80 19.88 -5.24
CA THR A 121 -10.45 19.76 -6.56
C THR A 121 -10.60 21.14 -7.18
N ASP A 122 -10.15 21.28 -8.42
CA ASP A 122 -10.34 22.47 -9.24
C ASP A 122 -11.33 22.12 -10.36
N THR A 123 -12.55 22.62 -10.23
CA THR A 123 -13.61 22.45 -11.23
C THR A 123 -13.61 23.66 -12.16
N ASN A 124 -13.06 23.49 -13.35
CA ASN A 124 -13.30 24.39 -14.48
C ASN A 124 -14.39 23.79 -15.38
N MET A 125 -15.06 24.61 -16.20
CA MET A 125 -16.22 24.18 -17.03
C MET A 125 -15.97 22.98 -17.96
N VAL A 126 -14.71 22.58 -18.19
CA VAL A 126 -14.32 21.52 -19.13
C VAL A 126 -13.64 20.33 -18.44
N HIS A 127 -12.94 20.54 -17.31
CA HIS A 127 -12.16 19.50 -16.65
C HIS A 127 -12.14 19.66 -15.13
N THR A 128 -12.26 18.53 -14.43
CA THR A 128 -12.04 18.44 -12.98
C THR A 128 -10.60 18.03 -12.71
N LYS A 129 -9.78 18.93 -12.18
CA LYS A 129 -8.39 18.63 -11.82
C LYS A 129 -8.29 18.35 -10.33
N ARG A 130 -7.89 17.14 -9.97
CA ARG A 130 -7.63 16.72 -8.59
C ARG A 130 -6.15 16.84 -8.26
N ARG A 131 -5.83 17.31 -7.07
CA ARG A 131 -4.45 17.39 -6.56
C ARG A 131 -4.42 17.09 -5.07
N TRP A 132 -3.53 16.20 -4.68
CA TRP A 132 -3.21 15.96 -3.28
C TRP A 132 -2.21 17.00 -2.76
N VAL A 133 -2.45 17.51 -1.56
CA VAL A 133 -1.56 18.43 -0.87
C VAL A 133 -1.25 17.88 0.52
N THR A 134 0.04 17.74 0.83
CA THR A 134 0.51 17.38 2.18
C THR A 134 0.22 18.53 3.13
N LEU A 135 -0.66 18.30 4.10
CA LEU A 135 -0.98 19.24 5.18
C LEU A 135 0.03 19.15 6.31
N TRP A 136 0.45 17.92 6.64
CA TRP A 136 1.43 17.64 7.67
C TRP A 136 2.22 16.38 7.30
N SER A 137 3.49 16.33 7.70
CA SER A 137 4.34 15.15 7.61
C SER A 137 5.36 15.19 8.74
N GLY A 138 5.66 14.04 9.32
CA GLY A 138 6.65 13.90 10.38
C GLY A 138 7.09 12.45 10.56
N PRO A 139 8.16 12.21 11.35
CA PRO A 139 8.55 10.85 11.70
C PRO A 139 7.47 10.19 12.57
N PRO A 140 7.48 8.84 12.69
CA PRO A 140 6.65 8.16 13.65
C PRO A 140 6.99 8.63 15.07
N GLN A 141 5.99 8.72 15.94
CA GLN A 141 6.16 9.23 17.30
C GLN A 141 6.07 8.09 18.31
N CYS A 142 6.84 8.13 19.40
CA CYS A 142 6.72 7.18 20.50
C CYS A 142 6.15 7.87 21.76
N PRO A 143 4.88 8.32 21.76
CA PRO A 143 4.25 8.90 22.94
C PRO A 143 4.10 7.85 24.07
N PRO A 144 3.82 8.28 25.31
CA PRO A 144 3.42 7.37 26.37
C PRO A 144 2.17 6.55 25.99
N PRO A 145 2.00 5.33 26.54
CA PRO A 145 0.85 4.46 26.27
C PRO A 145 -0.42 4.97 26.98
N VAL A 146 -0.91 6.11 26.54
CA VAL A 146 -2.15 6.76 27.00
C VAL A 146 -2.93 7.25 25.79
N ALA A 147 -4.26 7.29 25.88
CA ALA A 147 -5.08 7.84 24.81
C ALA A 147 -4.74 9.31 24.60
N ARG A 148 -4.69 9.75 23.35
CA ARG A 148 -4.38 11.14 23.02
C ARG A 148 -5.11 11.63 21.80
N MET A 149 -5.34 12.94 21.79
CA MET A 149 -5.76 13.67 20.61
C MET A 149 -4.51 14.18 19.90
N PHE A 150 -4.14 13.55 18.79
CA PHE A 150 -3.06 14.04 17.95
C PHE A 150 -3.59 15.13 17.01
N SER A 151 -3.16 16.38 17.25
CA SER A 151 -3.62 17.58 16.53
C SER A 151 -2.42 18.44 16.07
N PRO A 152 -1.71 18.03 15.01
CA PRO A 152 -0.52 18.73 14.55
C PRO A 152 -0.87 20.07 13.88
N GLN A 153 0.10 20.99 13.85
CA GLN A 153 -0.03 22.22 13.05
C GLN A 153 -0.02 21.87 11.56
N ILE A 154 -1.10 22.19 10.86
CA ILE A 154 -1.28 21.89 9.44
C ILE A 154 -0.99 23.09 8.53
N ARG A 155 -0.49 22.81 7.33
CA ARG A 155 -0.33 23.80 6.27
C ARG A 155 -1.69 24.25 5.76
N ARG A 156 -1.78 25.52 5.33
CA ARG A 156 -3.01 26.07 4.75
C ARG A 156 -3.28 25.46 3.37
N CYS A 157 -4.55 25.15 3.12
CA CYS A 157 -5.05 24.80 1.79
C CYS A 157 -5.44 26.05 0.99
N ASP A 158 -5.15 26.04 -0.31
CA ASP A 158 -5.60 27.08 -1.26
C ASP A 158 -7.04 26.83 -1.75
N LYS A 159 -7.54 25.61 -1.61
CA LYS A 159 -8.89 25.17 -2.03
C LYS A 159 -9.54 24.35 -0.91
N PRO A 160 -10.88 24.35 -0.81
CA PRO A 160 -11.58 23.52 0.17
C PRO A 160 -11.40 22.03 -0.16
N THR A 161 -11.52 21.19 0.86
CA THR A 161 -11.42 19.73 0.76
C THR A 161 -12.49 19.07 1.61
N SER A 162 -13.00 17.95 1.13
CA SER A 162 -13.88 17.03 1.85
C SER A 162 -13.25 15.64 1.98
N LEU A 163 -11.95 15.49 1.71
CA LEU A 163 -11.29 14.20 1.73
C LEU A 163 -9.88 14.34 2.30
N ILE A 164 -9.65 13.69 3.43
CA ILE A 164 -8.38 13.64 4.12
C ILE A 164 -7.81 12.23 4.03
N ARG A 165 -6.53 12.12 3.73
CA ARG A 165 -5.77 10.88 3.81
C ARG A 165 -4.84 10.92 5.01
N LEU A 166 -4.90 9.87 5.81
CA LEU A 166 -3.89 9.56 6.81
C LEU A 166 -2.96 8.49 6.22
N GLU A 167 -1.66 8.69 6.35
CA GLU A 167 -0.66 7.65 6.07
C GLU A 167 0.06 7.26 7.37
N PHE A 168 0.35 5.96 7.50
CA PHE A 168 0.83 5.35 8.73
C PHE A 168 2.18 4.67 8.53
N ASN A 169 2.99 4.68 9.58
CA ASN A 169 4.16 3.82 9.73
C ASN A 169 4.17 3.26 11.16
N GLN A 170 4.15 1.94 11.26
CA GLN A 170 4.03 1.22 12.52
C GLN A 170 5.29 0.44 12.89
N ASP A 171 6.41 0.68 12.20
CA ASP A 171 7.66 -0.06 12.39
C ASP A 171 8.22 0.02 13.82
N HIS A 172 7.87 1.08 14.54
CA HIS A 172 8.37 1.39 15.87
C HIS A 172 7.45 0.86 16.98
N LEU A 173 6.27 0.36 16.63
CA LEU A 173 5.30 -0.12 17.60
C LEU A 173 5.51 -1.59 17.88
N ASP A 174 5.48 -1.96 19.16
CA ASP A 174 5.50 -3.36 19.58
C ASP A 174 4.15 -4.06 19.36
N TYR A 175 3.08 -3.28 19.19
CA TYR A 175 1.72 -3.77 18.97
C TYR A 175 0.89 -2.80 18.11
N TYR A 176 -0.30 -3.21 17.64
CA TYR A 176 -1.06 -2.39 16.70
C TYR A 176 -1.52 -1.06 17.27
N THR A 177 -1.59 -0.05 16.40
CA THR A 177 -2.18 1.25 16.71
C THR A 177 -3.70 1.20 16.60
N GLU A 178 -4.40 1.96 17.44
CA GLU A 178 -5.85 2.16 17.37
C GLU A 178 -6.22 3.63 17.26
N LEU A 179 -7.10 3.90 16.30
CA LEU A 179 -7.72 5.20 16.10
C LEU A 179 -9.24 5.07 16.24
N ASP A 180 -9.84 5.93 17.06
CA ASP A 180 -11.28 5.92 17.32
C ASP A 180 -12.03 6.80 16.32
N ALA A 181 -11.52 8.00 16.02
CA ALA A 181 -12.12 8.90 15.04
C ALA A 181 -11.14 9.94 14.51
N VAL A 182 -11.55 10.62 13.43
CA VAL A 182 -10.86 11.79 12.88
C VAL A 182 -11.85 12.94 12.73
N GLU A 183 -11.57 14.03 13.44
CA GLU A 183 -12.37 15.25 13.37
C GLU A 183 -11.69 16.29 12.47
N LEU A 184 -12.49 16.93 11.62
CA LEU A 184 -12.06 18.01 10.76
C LEU A 184 -12.76 19.31 11.15
N MET A 185 -11.97 20.32 11.47
CA MET A 185 -12.44 21.68 11.69
C MET A 185 -11.85 22.61 10.63
N GLY A 186 -12.71 23.42 10.02
CA GLY A 186 -12.30 24.33 8.97
C GLY A 186 -13.34 25.39 8.69
N ASN A 187 -13.04 26.24 7.70
CA ASN A 187 -13.95 27.30 7.29
C ASN A 187 -14.66 26.90 6.01
N LEU A 188 -15.96 27.21 5.90
CA LEU A 188 -16.69 27.03 4.66
C LEU A 188 -16.13 27.94 3.54
N PRO A 189 -16.22 27.51 2.27
CA PRO A 189 -16.00 28.39 1.14
C PRO A 189 -16.97 29.56 1.20
N VAL A 190 -16.44 30.77 1.22
CA VAL A 190 -17.24 32.00 1.18
C VAL A 190 -17.69 32.19 -0.27
N ALA A 191 -18.99 32.41 -0.50
CA ALA A 191 -19.48 32.73 -1.83
C ALA A 191 -18.86 34.08 -2.28
N ASN A 192 -18.07 34.06 -3.37
CA ASN A 192 -17.36 35.19 -3.99
C ASN A 192 -16.00 35.61 -3.38
N TYR A 193 -15.21 34.70 -2.80
CA TYR A 193 -13.83 35.03 -2.43
C TYR A 193 -12.90 35.08 -3.66
N VAL A 194 -12.56 36.30 -4.12
CA VAL A 194 -11.41 36.55 -5.01
C VAL A 194 -10.18 36.67 -4.12
N PRO A 195 -9.17 35.77 -4.21
CA PRO A 195 -7.98 35.89 -3.39
C PRO A 195 -7.23 37.17 -3.78
N SER A 196 -7.01 38.06 -2.81
CA SER A 196 -6.12 39.21 -2.98
C SER A 196 -4.69 38.72 -3.28
N PRO A 197 -3.99 39.30 -4.28
CA PRO A 197 -2.61 38.91 -4.59
C PRO A 197 -1.69 39.21 -3.40
N GLN A 198 -0.85 38.23 -3.03
CA GLN A 198 0.11 38.36 -1.95
C GLN A 198 1.23 39.35 -2.32
N PRO A 199 1.77 40.14 -1.37
CA PRO A 199 3.11 40.67 -1.50
C PRO A 199 4.12 39.50 -1.38
N ALA A 200 4.97 39.37 -2.39
CA ALA A 200 6.09 38.44 -2.35
C ALA A 200 7.02 38.83 -1.19
N ASN A 201 7.23 37.93 -0.22
CA ASN A 201 8.52 37.61 0.42
C ASN A 201 8.33 36.87 1.76
N THR A 202 8.58 35.57 1.73
CA THR A 202 9.70 34.91 2.44
C THR A 202 9.76 33.49 1.88
N MET A 203 10.73 33.25 0.99
CA MET A 203 10.94 31.94 0.41
C MET A 203 11.48 30.98 1.47
N SER A 204 10.76 29.89 1.69
CA SER A 204 11.32 28.60 2.12
C SER A 204 10.91 27.55 1.07
N PRO A 205 11.83 26.74 0.54
CA PRO A 205 11.61 26.01 -0.70
C PRO A 205 10.86 24.70 -0.43
N ALA A 206 9.55 24.63 -0.69
CA ALA A 206 8.87 23.33 -0.72
C ALA A 206 7.53 23.29 -1.50
N THR A 207 6.88 24.41 -1.80
CA THR A 207 5.48 24.37 -2.28
C THR A 207 5.27 24.73 -3.76
N SER A 208 6.30 25.14 -4.50
CA SER A 208 6.22 25.24 -5.98
C SER A 208 6.41 23.88 -6.69
N ALA A 209 6.83 22.83 -5.98
CA ALA A 209 7.31 21.59 -6.57
C ALA A 209 6.21 20.65 -7.11
N VAL A 210 5.00 20.62 -6.53
CA VAL A 210 3.99 19.61 -6.86
C VAL A 210 3.24 19.91 -8.18
N VAL A 211 3.07 21.18 -8.56
CA VAL A 211 2.63 21.56 -9.93
C VAL A 211 3.78 21.39 -10.92
N SER A 212 5.02 21.49 -10.44
CA SER A 212 6.23 21.35 -11.26
C SER A 212 6.44 19.92 -11.71
N THR A 213 6.19 18.89 -10.89
CA THR A 213 6.51 17.49 -11.21
C THR A 213 5.55 16.83 -12.20
N THR A 214 4.25 17.10 -12.18
CA THR A 214 3.36 16.59 -13.25
C THR A 214 3.69 17.23 -14.61
N LYS A 215 4.03 18.53 -14.61
CA LYS A 215 4.59 19.19 -15.80
C LYS A 215 5.92 18.58 -16.21
N LEU A 216 6.74 18.21 -15.23
CA LEU A 216 8.02 17.56 -15.45
C LEU A 216 7.85 16.20 -16.15
N PHE A 217 6.96 15.31 -15.68
CA PHE A 217 6.65 14.06 -16.38
C PHE A 217 6.11 14.29 -17.80
N LYS A 218 5.29 15.35 -17.99
CA LYS A 218 4.78 15.75 -19.30
C LYS A 218 5.87 16.28 -20.24
N GLN A 219 6.84 17.03 -19.73
CA GLN A 219 8.01 17.51 -20.49
C GLN A 219 8.91 16.37 -21.02
N LEU A 220 8.67 15.14 -20.57
CA LEU A 220 9.42 13.95 -20.99
C LEU A 220 8.71 13.13 -22.07
N SER A 221 7.43 13.40 -22.38
CA SER A 221 6.75 12.65 -23.44
C SER A 221 7.43 12.93 -24.77
N ILE A 222 8.00 11.89 -25.38
CA ILE A 222 8.77 11.94 -26.63
C ILE A 222 7.95 12.53 -27.80
N SER A 223 6.62 12.53 -27.67
CA SER A 223 5.67 13.05 -28.67
C SER A 223 5.77 14.55 -28.97
N ASP A 224 6.48 15.35 -28.16
CA ASP A 224 6.76 16.77 -28.48
C ASP A 224 8.11 16.99 -29.20
N LYS A 225 8.83 15.92 -29.60
CA LYS A 225 10.04 16.02 -30.44
C LYS A 225 9.89 15.44 -31.84
N SER A 226 8.80 14.75 -32.17
CA SER A 226 8.56 14.20 -33.52
C SER A 226 7.85 15.15 -34.49
N GLN A 227 7.85 16.47 -34.23
CA GLN A 227 7.38 17.49 -35.18
C GLN A 227 8.43 18.55 -35.56
N HIS A 228 9.72 18.27 -35.37
CA HIS A 228 10.76 19.10 -35.96
C HIS A 228 11.86 18.24 -36.62
N ASP A 229 11.56 17.76 -37.82
CA ASP A 229 12.56 17.63 -38.89
C ASP A 229 12.99 19.04 -39.36
N ASP A 230 13.49 19.84 -38.41
CA ASP A 230 14.25 21.05 -38.71
C ASP A 230 15.71 20.78 -38.32
N PRO A 231 16.60 20.55 -39.31
CA PRO A 231 18.03 20.29 -39.06
C PRO A 231 18.75 21.45 -38.37
N ASN A 232 18.10 22.61 -38.18
CA ASN A 232 18.67 23.79 -37.51
C ASN A 232 18.10 24.07 -36.10
N ARG A 233 17.23 23.21 -35.54
CA ARG A 233 16.73 23.39 -34.17
C ARG A 233 17.53 22.54 -33.17
N HIS A 234 18.55 23.15 -32.56
CA HIS A 234 19.42 22.49 -31.58
C HIS A 234 18.64 22.00 -30.33
N PRO A 235 18.77 20.72 -29.93
CA PRO A 235 18.11 20.19 -28.74
C PRO A 235 18.95 20.45 -27.49
N ALA A 236 18.41 21.24 -26.53
CA ALA A 236 19.06 21.64 -25.28
C ALA A 236 20.38 22.42 -25.49
N GLY A 237 20.72 23.29 -24.54
CA GLY A 237 21.96 24.07 -24.60
C GLY A 237 23.21 23.18 -24.71
N ASP A 238 24.32 23.81 -25.12
CA ASP A 238 25.67 23.27 -25.02
C ASP A 238 25.85 22.47 -23.71
N ASN A 239 26.47 21.29 -23.79
CA ASN A 239 26.78 20.46 -22.63
C ASN A 239 27.73 21.18 -21.65
N GLY A 240 28.37 22.26 -22.08
CA GLY A 240 29.25 23.08 -21.26
C GLY A 240 30.41 22.25 -20.70
N PHE A 241 30.75 22.46 -19.43
CA PHE A 241 31.84 21.70 -18.79
C PHE A 241 31.48 20.24 -18.47
N PHE A 242 30.25 19.80 -18.68
CA PHE A 242 29.85 18.41 -18.39
C PHE A 242 30.43 17.40 -19.39
N ASP A 243 30.84 17.83 -20.59
CA ASP A 243 31.52 16.96 -21.56
C ASP A 243 32.86 16.41 -21.04
N ILE A 244 33.41 17.02 -19.98
CA ILE A 244 34.67 16.59 -19.34
C ILE A 244 34.42 15.42 -18.37
N LEU A 245 33.19 15.21 -17.92
CA LEU A 245 32.87 14.15 -16.97
C LEU A 245 32.78 12.79 -17.68
N PRO A 246 33.53 11.76 -17.24
CA PRO A 246 33.35 10.40 -17.73
C PRO A 246 31.92 9.89 -17.49
N SER A 247 31.42 9.06 -18.40
CA SER A 247 30.10 8.42 -18.33
C SER A 247 29.86 7.72 -16.99
N GLU A 248 30.88 7.08 -16.44
CA GLU A 248 30.85 6.36 -15.16
C GLU A 248 30.69 7.32 -13.98
N VAL A 249 31.27 8.52 -14.05
CA VAL A 249 31.12 9.56 -13.04
C VAL A 249 29.70 10.14 -13.09
N CYS A 250 29.19 10.44 -14.29
CA CYS A 250 27.79 10.83 -14.48
C CYS A 250 26.84 9.75 -13.93
N HIS A 251 27.12 8.48 -14.23
CA HIS A 251 26.36 7.35 -13.72
C HIS A 251 26.39 7.32 -12.19
N PHE A 252 27.57 7.41 -11.58
CA PHE A 252 27.74 7.45 -10.13
C PHE A 252 26.99 8.61 -9.48
N ILE A 253 27.09 9.84 -10.01
CA ILE A 253 26.33 11.00 -9.54
C ILE A 253 24.83 10.70 -9.59
N PHE A 254 24.35 10.16 -10.71
CA PHE A 254 22.94 9.86 -10.87
C PHE A 254 22.47 8.74 -9.98
N THR A 255 23.33 7.86 -9.43
CA THR A 255 22.90 6.89 -8.43
C THR A 255 22.30 7.56 -7.19
N TYR A 256 22.62 8.82 -6.89
CA TYR A 256 22.13 9.55 -5.70
C TYR A 256 20.85 10.36 -5.92
N LEU A 257 20.37 10.50 -7.16
CA LEU A 257 19.21 11.34 -7.46
C LEU A 257 17.88 10.61 -7.26
N GLU A 258 16.89 11.26 -6.66
CA GLU A 258 15.52 10.76 -6.67
C GLU A 258 14.95 10.70 -8.09
N LEU A 259 13.87 9.94 -8.33
CA LEU A 259 13.28 9.85 -9.66
C LEU A 259 12.91 11.24 -10.22
N THR A 260 12.35 12.13 -9.39
CA THR A 260 12.00 13.48 -9.85
C THR A 260 13.21 14.35 -10.16
N ASP A 261 14.33 14.16 -9.47
CA ASP A 261 15.56 14.92 -9.71
C ASP A 261 16.33 14.39 -10.91
N LEU A 262 16.33 13.06 -11.13
CA LEU A 262 16.84 12.45 -12.35
C LEU A 262 16.13 13.01 -13.57
N ILE A 263 14.81 13.17 -13.48
CA ILE A 263 14.01 13.76 -14.53
C ILE A 263 14.39 15.23 -14.75
N LYS A 264 14.57 16.03 -13.70
CA LYS A 264 15.00 17.44 -13.82
C LYS A 264 16.39 17.53 -14.46
N ALA A 265 17.32 16.68 -14.04
CA ALA A 265 18.66 16.60 -14.60
C ALA A 265 18.62 16.29 -16.10
N ALA A 266 17.71 15.41 -16.53
CA ALA A 266 17.54 15.12 -17.95
C ALA A 266 17.09 16.33 -18.79
N CYS A 267 16.51 17.35 -18.16
CA CYS A 267 16.09 18.58 -18.84
C CYS A 267 17.20 19.64 -18.97
N THR A 268 18.40 19.43 -18.39
CA THR A 268 19.43 20.49 -18.34
C THR A 268 20.34 20.53 -19.57
N CYS A 269 20.80 19.37 -20.07
CA CYS A 269 21.69 19.29 -21.24
C CYS A 269 21.51 17.97 -21.98
N LYS A 270 22.05 17.88 -23.20
CA LYS A 270 21.93 16.68 -24.05
C LYS A 270 22.63 15.47 -23.43
N LEU A 271 23.80 15.66 -22.82
CA LEU A 271 24.54 14.59 -22.14
C LEU A 271 23.71 13.98 -20.99
N PHE A 272 23.17 14.82 -20.11
CA PHE A 272 22.36 14.34 -18.98
C PHE A 272 21.05 13.73 -19.44
N PHE A 273 20.44 14.27 -20.50
CA PHE A 273 19.29 13.63 -21.13
C PHE A 273 19.60 12.18 -21.53
N LEU A 274 20.73 11.92 -22.21
CA LEU A 274 21.11 10.57 -22.62
C LEU A 274 21.35 9.65 -21.42
N HIS A 275 22.14 10.09 -20.44
CA HIS A 275 22.47 9.27 -19.27
C HIS A 275 21.29 9.01 -18.33
N CYS A 276 20.45 10.01 -18.08
CA CYS A 276 19.26 9.87 -17.22
C CYS A 276 18.16 9.03 -17.87
N TYR A 277 18.23 8.82 -19.18
CA TYR A 277 17.28 8.01 -19.96
C TYR A 277 17.76 6.58 -20.21
N ASP A 278 18.92 6.18 -19.69
CA ASP A 278 19.40 4.80 -19.82
C ASP A 278 18.41 3.83 -19.13
N PRO A 279 17.92 2.79 -19.84
CA PRO A 279 16.99 1.79 -19.29
C PRO A 279 17.50 1.09 -18.03
N VAL A 280 18.82 1.04 -17.81
CA VAL A 280 19.42 0.46 -16.60
C VAL A 280 18.86 1.10 -15.32
N TRP A 281 18.51 2.39 -15.38
CA TRP A 281 17.95 3.14 -14.25
C TRP A 281 16.50 2.79 -13.93
N PHE A 282 15.79 2.17 -14.86
CA PHE A 282 14.38 1.83 -14.76
C PHE A 282 14.16 0.33 -14.60
N LYS A 283 15.25 -0.44 -14.44
CA LYS A 283 15.22 -1.88 -14.19
C LYS A 283 14.41 -2.24 -12.94
N GLU A 284 14.58 -1.46 -11.88
CA GLU A 284 13.75 -1.54 -10.67
C GLU A 284 13.11 -0.17 -10.42
N LEU A 285 11.80 -0.06 -10.56
CA LEU A 285 11.07 1.19 -10.51
C LEU A 285 9.97 1.15 -9.44
N ASP A 286 10.16 1.93 -8.38
CA ASP A 286 9.15 2.13 -7.35
C ASP A 286 8.43 3.48 -7.54
N LEU A 287 7.17 3.43 -7.96
CA LEU A 287 6.34 4.61 -8.15
C LEU A 287 5.34 4.83 -7.00
N GLN A 288 5.30 3.96 -5.99
CA GLN A 288 4.41 4.11 -4.83
C GLN A 288 4.62 5.45 -4.11
N PRO A 289 5.85 5.93 -3.83
CA PRO A 289 6.03 7.23 -3.18
C PRO A 289 5.46 8.42 -3.97
N TYR A 290 5.31 8.23 -5.28
CA TYR A 290 4.84 9.24 -6.22
C TYR A 290 3.37 9.03 -6.60
N TRP A 291 2.61 8.19 -5.89
CA TRP A 291 1.22 7.83 -6.21
C TRP A 291 0.31 9.04 -6.48
N THR A 292 0.56 10.18 -5.82
CA THR A 292 -0.17 11.45 -6.03
C THR A 292 0.10 12.13 -7.38
N LEU A 293 1.22 11.80 -8.01
CA LEU A 293 1.75 12.42 -9.23
C LEU A 293 1.59 11.53 -10.46
N ILE A 294 1.44 10.21 -10.28
CA ILE A 294 1.29 9.27 -11.38
C ILE A 294 -0.08 9.40 -12.02
N SER A 295 -0.08 9.49 -13.34
CA SER A 295 -1.24 9.51 -14.21
C SER A 295 -0.93 8.81 -15.53
N ASP A 296 -1.93 8.59 -16.38
CA ASP A 296 -1.73 8.05 -17.74
C ASP A 296 -0.66 8.84 -18.51
N THR A 297 -0.69 10.17 -18.42
CA THR A 297 0.31 11.03 -19.06
C THR A 297 1.70 10.85 -18.46
N ALA A 298 1.79 10.61 -17.14
CA ALA A 298 3.08 10.38 -16.50
C ALA A 298 3.67 9.03 -16.92
N LEU A 299 2.84 7.99 -16.97
CA LEU A 299 3.22 6.66 -17.45
C LEU A 299 3.68 6.71 -18.91
N ALA A 300 2.90 7.35 -19.80
CA ALA A 300 3.27 7.56 -21.19
C ALA A 300 4.61 8.32 -21.32
N GLY A 301 4.84 9.30 -20.45
CA GLY A 301 6.10 10.03 -20.37
C GLY A 301 7.29 9.10 -20.11
N ILE A 302 7.17 8.13 -19.20
CA ILE A 302 8.27 7.22 -18.81
C ILE A 302 8.33 5.90 -19.59
N GLN A 303 7.31 5.58 -20.38
CA GLN A 303 7.12 4.33 -21.10
C GLN A 303 8.36 3.86 -21.87
N SER A 304 8.97 4.71 -22.70
CA SER A 304 10.13 4.34 -23.53
C SER A 304 11.37 3.92 -22.74
N ARG A 305 11.46 4.30 -21.46
CA ARG A 305 12.60 4.00 -20.57
C ARG A 305 12.41 2.70 -19.81
N CYS A 306 11.16 2.26 -19.69
CA CYS A 306 10.80 1.11 -18.88
C CYS A 306 10.88 -0.21 -19.65
N THR A 307 11.48 -0.24 -20.86
CA THR A 307 11.57 -1.42 -21.76
C THR A 307 12.32 -2.60 -21.16
N GLY A 308 13.22 -2.33 -20.21
CA GLY A 308 13.99 -3.33 -19.45
C GLY A 308 13.57 -3.43 -17.98
N THR A 309 12.40 -2.92 -17.61
CA THR A 309 11.93 -2.99 -16.21
C THR A 309 11.66 -4.44 -15.81
N GLU A 310 12.32 -4.88 -14.75
CA GLU A 310 12.16 -6.19 -14.13
C GLU A 310 11.28 -6.12 -12.87
N LYS A 311 11.34 -5.01 -12.12
CA LYS A 311 10.52 -4.82 -10.93
C LYS A 311 9.79 -3.49 -10.98
N LEU A 312 8.47 -3.52 -10.83
CA LEU A 312 7.62 -2.34 -10.89
C LEU A 312 6.65 -2.31 -9.71
N SER A 313 6.56 -1.17 -9.04
CA SER A 313 5.49 -0.88 -8.07
C SER A 313 4.72 0.36 -8.50
N LEU A 314 3.40 0.22 -8.60
CA LEU A 314 2.42 1.30 -8.77
C LEU A 314 1.41 1.28 -7.61
N ALA A 315 1.77 0.69 -6.47
CA ALA A 315 0.89 0.61 -5.31
C ALA A 315 0.29 1.97 -4.96
N TRP A 316 -1.01 1.97 -4.65
CA TRP A 316 -1.85 3.12 -4.32
C TRP A 316 -2.13 4.08 -5.47
N ALA A 317 -1.63 3.82 -6.67
CA ALA A 317 -1.97 4.62 -7.83
C ALA A 317 -3.44 4.39 -8.23
N GLY A 318 -4.11 5.46 -8.67
CA GLY A 318 -5.39 5.34 -9.36
C GLY A 318 -6.72 5.44 -8.60
N PRO A 319 -6.86 5.43 -7.25
CA PRO A 319 -8.19 5.44 -6.62
C PRO A 319 -9.07 6.63 -7.03
N TYR A 320 -8.45 7.72 -7.50
CA TYR A 320 -9.13 8.94 -7.93
C TYR A 320 -9.08 9.20 -9.44
N GLY A 321 -8.81 8.16 -10.25
CA GLY A 321 -8.92 8.19 -11.71
C GLY A 321 -7.75 8.84 -12.45
N ALA A 322 -6.61 9.06 -11.78
CA ALA A 322 -5.42 9.61 -12.41
C ALA A 322 -4.77 8.61 -13.39
N VAL A 323 -4.81 7.33 -13.03
CA VAL A 323 -4.37 6.20 -13.88
C VAL A 323 -5.61 5.41 -14.26
N THR A 324 -5.81 5.20 -15.56
CA THR A 324 -6.89 4.39 -16.11
C THR A 324 -6.39 2.98 -16.47
N ALA A 325 -7.31 2.03 -16.61
CA ALA A 325 -6.96 0.68 -17.05
C ALA A 325 -6.26 0.70 -18.41
N ALA A 326 -6.80 1.47 -19.36
CA ALA A 326 -6.21 1.63 -20.69
C ALA A 326 -4.80 2.27 -20.64
N GLY A 327 -4.62 3.31 -19.82
CA GLY A 327 -3.31 3.95 -19.66
C GLY A 327 -2.27 3.00 -19.09
N PHE A 328 -2.64 2.21 -18.08
CA PHE A 328 -1.77 1.18 -17.50
C PHE A 328 -1.46 0.04 -18.49
N GLU A 329 -2.46 -0.45 -19.22
CA GLU A 329 -2.28 -1.52 -20.21
C GLU A 329 -1.36 -1.08 -21.35
N ASN A 330 -1.56 0.13 -21.88
CA ASN A 330 -0.69 0.71 -22.91
C ASN A 330 0.77 0.82 -22.44
N PHE A 331 0.96 1.22 -21.18
CA PHE A 331 2.27 1.26 -20.55
C PHE A 331 2.90 -0.14 -20.49
N LEU A 332 2.17 -1.15 -19.99
CA LEU A 332 2.68 -2.52 -19.92
C LEU A 332 3.06 -3.09 -21.29
N LEU A 333 2.17 -2.95 -22.30
CA LEU A 333 2.36 -3.50 -23.64
C LEU A 333 3.63 -3.00 -24.33
N SER A 334 4.07 -1.80 -23.99
CA SER A 334 5.20 -1.15 -24.67
C SER A 334 6.51 -1.22 -23.91
N SER A 335 6.46 -1.58 -22.62
CA SER A 335 7.59 -1.40 -21.72
C SER A 335 7.96 -2.66 -20.95
N CYS A 336 7.01 -3.51 -20.57
CA CYS A 336 7.22 -4.37 -19.40
C CYS A 336 7.31 -5.88 -19.69
N GLY A 337 7.92 -6.29 -20.81
CA GLY A 337 8.01 -7.71 -21.20
C GLY A 337 8.91 -8.60 -20.32
N GLN A 338 9.71 -7.99 -19.43
CA GLN A 338 10.70 -8.69 -18.59
C GLN A 338 10.35 -8.65 -17.09
N LEU A 339 9.13 -8.24 -16.73
CA LEU A 339 8.75 -8.14 -15.33
C LEU A 339 8.84 -9.50 -14.61
N ILE A 340 9.56 -9.49 -13.49
CA ILE A 340 9.62 -10.56 -12.49
C ILE A 340 8.87 -10.17 -11.21
N CYS A 341 8.66 -8.89 -10.95
CA CYS A 341 7.93 -8.39 -9.78
C CYS A 341 7.01 -7.23 -10.18
N LEU A 342 5.72 -7.35 -9.86
CA LEU A 342 4.71 -6.34 -10.13
C LEU A 342 3.83 -6.13 -8.89
N ARG A 343 3.82 -4.90 -8.36
CA ARG A 343 2.98 -4.52 -7.21
C ARG A 343 1.99 -3.43 -7.59
N LEU A 344 0.71 -3.73 -7.37
CA LEU A 344 -0.43 -2.93 -7.76
C LEU A 344 -1.45 -2.84 -6.60
N SER A 345 -0.99 -2.91 -5.35
CA SER A 345 -1.89 -2.93 -4.20
C SER A 345 -2.75 -1.67 -4.14
N SER A 346 -4.05 -1.84 -3.86
CA SER A 346 -5.06 -0.77 -3.79
C SER A 346 -5.19 0.07 -5.08
N CYS A 347 -4.98 -0.53 -6.25
CA CYS A 347 -5.14 0.14 -7.54
C CYS A 347 -6.51 -0.16 -8.18
N SER A 348 -7.35 0.86 -8.33
CA SER A 348 -8.71 0.71 -8.89
C SER A 348 -8.75 0.42 -10.39
N PHE A 349 -7.66 0.67 -11.12
CA PHE A 349 -7.55 0.39 -12.56
C PHE A 349 -7.20 -1.08 -12.87
N VAL A 350 -6.94 -1.91 -11.85
CA VAL A 350 -6.66 -3.34 -12.04
C VAL A 350 -7.98 -4.08 -12.23
N THR A 351 -8.40 -4.15 -13.49
CA THR A 351 -9.61 -4.84 -13.95
C THR A 351 -9.31 -6.24 -14.48
N SER A 352 -10.34 -7.01 -14.87
CA SER A 352 -10.14 -8.30 -15.54
C SER A 352 -9.22 -8.20 -16.76
N HIS A 353 -9.38 -7.13 -17.54
CA HIS A 353 -8.60 -6.92 -18.77
C HIS A 353 -7.16 -6.51 -18.46
N ALA A 354 -6.94 -5.72 -17.41
CA ALA A 354 -5.58 -5.41 -16.95
C ALA A 354 -4.83 -6.68 -16.53
N VAL A 355 -5.48 -7.60 -15.81
CA VAL A 355 -4.89 -8.89 -15.42
C VAL A 355 -4.64 -9.78 -16.65
N TYR A 356 -5.55 -9.82 -17.61
CA TYR A 356 -5.30 -10.48 -18.90
C TYR A 356 -4.04 -9.93 -19.58
N THR A 357 -3.89 -8.61 -19.70
CA THR A 357 -2.70 -7.99 -20.28
C THR A 357 -1.43 -8.35 -19.48
N ILE A 358 -1.48 -8.31 -18.15
CA ILE A 358 -0.36 -8.74 -17.30
C ILE A 358 0.05 -10.18 -17.62
N SER A 359 -0.92 -11.11 -17.63
CA SER A 359 -0.70 -12.54 -17.88
C SER A 359 -0.10 -12.82 -19.25
N ARG A 360 -0.43 -12.01 -20.27
CA ARG A 360 0.11 -12.16 -21.63
C ARG A 360 1.48 -11.50 -21.83
N THR A 361 1.70 -10.34 -21.22
CA THR A 361 2.91 -9.54 -21.43
C THR A 361 4.04 -9.94 -20.49
N CYS A 362 3.74 -10.47 -19.31
CA CYS A 362 4.72 -10.73 -18.24
C CYS A 362 4.81 -12.23 -17.88
N PRO A 363 5.13 -13.15 -18.81
CA PRO A 363 5.11 -14.59 -18.54
C PRO A 363 6.21 -15.06 -17.55
N SER A 364 7.21 -14.22 -17.28
CA SER A 364 8.27 -14.52 -16.31
C SER A 364 8.00 -13.98 -14.90
N LEU A 365 6.78 -13.50 -14.63
CA LEU A 365 6.43 -12.92 -13.34
C LEU A 365 6.57 -13.96 -12.21
N GLN A 366 7.29 -13.57 -11.16
CA GLN A 366 7.54 -14.37 -9.96
C GLN A 366 6.80 -13.81 -8.75
N GLU A 367 6.62 -12.49 -8.69
CA GLU A 367 5.90 -11.80 -7.62
C GLU A 367 4.78 -10.94 -8.20
N LEU A 368 3.55 -11.19 -7.77
CA LEU A 368 2.38 -10.36 -8.08
C LEU A 368 1.66 -9.94 -6.80
N ASP A 369 1.54 -8.64 -6.59
CA ASP A 369 0.68 -8.07 -5.55
C ASP A 369 -0.47 -7.29 -6.20
N ILE A 370 -1.68 -7.80 -6.02
CA ILE A 370 -2.95 -7.18 -6.44
C ILE A 370 -3.90 -7.08 -5.25
N SER A 371 -3.35 -6.97 -4.04
CA SER A 371 -4.13 -6.82 -2.81
C SER A 371 -5.04 -5.60 -2.87
N SER A 372 -6.24 -5.73 -2.32
CA SER A 372 -7.28 -4.70 -2.28
C SER A 372 -7.72 -4.18 -3.67
N CYS A 373 -7.44 -4.92 -4.76
CA CYS A 373 -7.94 -4.62 -6.11
C CYS A 373 -9.30 -5.28 -6.35
N LYS A 374 -10.38 -4.52 -6.13
CA LYS A 374 -11.75 -5.06 -6.13
C LYS A 374 -12.39 -5.22 -7.52
N ALA A 375 -11.75 -4.71 -8.59
CA ALA A 375 -12.33 -4.65 -9.94
C ALA A 375 -11.93 -5.82 -10.87
N ILE A 376 -11.21 -6.83 -10.36
CA ILE A 376 -10.61 -7.89 -11.18
C ILE A 376 -11.65 -8.84 -11.78
N GLY A 377 -12.71 -9.20 -11.04
CA GLY A 377 -13.73 -10.15 -11.49
C GLY A 377 -13.21 -11.57 -11.79
N GLU A 378 -14.13 -12.52 -11.96
CA GLU A 378 -13.78 -13.95 -12.11
C GLU A 378 -12.86 -14.24 -13.31
N LYS A 379 -13.16 -13.65 -14.48
CA LYS A 379 -12.35 -13.82 -15.70
C LYS A 379 -10.90 -13.39 -15.48
N GLY A 380 -10.69 -12.28 -14.75
CA GLY A 380 -9.34 -11.81 -14.44
C GLY A 380 -8.56 -12.80 -13.59
N PHE A 381 -9.19 -13.38 -12.56
CA PHE A 381 -8.53 -14.37 -11.70
C PHE A 381 -8.18 -15.67 -12.45
N LEU A 382 -9.02 -16.11 -13.40
CA LEU A 382 -8.70 -17.27 -14.25
C LEU A 382 -7.44 -17.06 -15.09
N GLU A 383 -7.16 -15.83 -15.53
CA GLU A 383 -5.96 -15.51 -16.32
C GLU A 383 -4.67 -15.65 -15.52
N LEU A 384 -4.72 -15.63 -14.18
CA LEU A 384 -3.53 -15.80 -13.33
C LEU A 384 -2.88 -17.18 -13.51
N GLN A 385 -3.64 -18.19 -13.95
CA GLN A 385 -3.10 -19.53 -14.22
C GLN A 385 -2.02 -19.53 -15.30
N MET A 386 -1.94 -18.49 -16.13
CA MET A 386 -0.92 -18.35 -17.18
C MET A 386 0.47 -18.00 -16.62
N LEU A 387 0.53 -17.45 -15.41
CA LEU A 387 1.78 -17.04 -14.75
C LEU A 387 2.47 -18.24 -14.07
N LYS A 388 3.07 -19.13 -14.86
CA LYS A 388 3.62 -20.41 -14.38
C LYS A 388 4.85 -20.31 -13.47
N LYS A 389 5.48 -19.13 -13.37
CA LYS A 389 6.70 -18.91 -12.56
C LYS A 389 6.41 -18.21 -11.23
N LEU A 390 5.15 -18.07 -10.83
CA LEU A 390 4.81 -17.40 -9.57
C LEU A 390 5.46 -18.11 -8.38
N GLU A 391 6.14 -17.31 -7.57
CA GLU A 391 6.68 -17.68 -6.26
C GLU A 391 5.95 -16.94 -5.13
N ARG A 392 5.41 -15.74 -5.40
CA ARG A 392 4.69 -14.92 -4.45
C ARG A 392 3.43 -14.33 -5.07
N LEU A 393 2.29 -14.57 -4.43
CA LEU A 393 1.01 -14.04 -4.85
C LEU A 393 0.27 -13.45 -3.65
N ASN A 394 -0.02 -12.15 -3.71
CA ASN A 394 -0.81 -11.45 -2.70
C ASN A 394 -2.19 -11.08 -3.25
N LEU A 395 -3.22 -11.74 -2.71
CA LEU A 395 -4.63 -11.58 -3.07
C LEU A 395 -5.45 -11.02 -1.91
N TYR A 396 -4.80 -10.49 -0.87
CA TYR A 396 -5.45 -9.93 0.32
C TYR A 396 -6.62 -9.00 -0.06
N GLN A 397 -7.79 -9.23 0.53
CA GLN A 397 -9.03 -8.46 0.27
C GLN A 397 -9.41 -8.33 -1.22
N THR A 398 -9.26 -9.41 -1.98
CA THR A 398 -9.82 -9.51 -3.34
C THR A 398 -11.10 -10.37 -3.35
N ALA A 399 -11.83 -10.32 -4.47
CA ALA A 399 -13.06 -11.08 -4.69
C ALA A 399 -12.79 -12.46 -5.35
N ILE A 400 -11.66 -13.10 -5.02
CA ILE A 400 -11.32 -14.42 -5.54
C ILE A 400 -12.17 -15.50 -4.84
N THR A 401 -12.67 -16.46 -5.60
CA THR A 401 -13.46 -17.60 -5.10
C THR A 401 -12.61 -18.87 -4.98
N ASP A 402 -13.04 -19.80 -4.13
CA ASP A 402 -12.40 -21.11 -3.94
C ASP A 402 -12.27 -21.90 -5.26
N THR A 403 -13.34 -21.96 -6.05
CA THR A 403 -13.38 -22.70 -7.33
C THR A 403 -12.30 -22.21 -8.29
N ILE A 404 -12.16 -20.88 -8.47
CA ILE A 404 -11.15 -20.31 -9.37
C ILE A 404 -9.75 -20.59 -8.83
N LEU A 405 -9.53 -20.37 -7.54
CA LEU A 405 -8.21 -20.57 -6.94
C LEU A 405 -7.76 -22.03 -7.03
N VAL A 406 -8.62 -22.98 -6.65
CA VAL A 406 -8.36 -24.42 -6.76
C VAL A 406 -7.96 -24.81 -8.19
N SER A 407 -8.68 -24.29 -9.20
CA SER A 407 -8.35 -24.56 -10.61
C SER A 407 -6.97 -24.02 -11.02
N ALA A 408 -6.53 -22.90 -10.44
CA ALA A 408 -5.29 -22.24 -10.80
C ALA A 408 -4.06 -22.78 -10.05
N LEU A 409 -4.20 -23.28 -8.81
CA LEU A 409 -3.08 -23.67 -7.95
C LEU A 409 -2.16 -24.73 -8.57
N CYS A 410 -2.69 -25.66 -9.37
CA CYS A 410 -1.87 -26.65 -10.08
C CYS A 410 -0.88 -26.02 -11.08
N SER A 411 -1.09 -24.76 -11.46
CA SER A 411 -0.24 -23.99 -12.37
C SER A 411 0.95 -23.32 -11.69
N TRP A 412 1.02 -23.31 -10.35
CA TRP A 412 2.06 -22.62 -9.58
C TRP A 412 2.84 -23.58 -8.66
N PRO A 413 3.52 -24.61 -9.20
CA PRO A 413 4.28 -25.57 -8.40
C PRO A 413 5.48 -24.94 -7.67
N THR A 414 5.92 -23.75 -8.10
CA THR A 414 7.02 -22.97 -7.50
C THR A 414 6.54 -21.98 -6.42
N LEU A 415 5.25 -21.95 -6.10
CA LEU A 415 4.68 -21.01 -5.14
C LEU A 415 5.28 -21.20 -3.75
N LYS A 416 5.81 -20.12 -3.18
CA LYS A 416 6.42 -20.06 -1.85
C LYS A 416 5.60 -19.22 -0.88
N HIS A 417 4.88 -18.21 -1.37
CA HIS A 417 4.14 -17.29 -0.52
C HIS A 417 2.78 -16.97 -1.10
N LEU A 418 1.73 -17.22 -0.32
CA LEU A 418 0.35 -16.95 -0.71
C LEU A 418 -0.38 -16.21 0.41
N ASN A 419 -1.01 -15.09 0.06
CA ASN A 419 -1.86 -14.33 0.98
C ASN A 419 -3.30 -14.29 0.48
N LEU A 420 -4.20 -14.91 1.24
CA LEU A 420 -5.64 -14.97 1.03
C LEU A 420 -6.41 -14.29 2.18
N GLY A 421 -5.73 -13.50 3.01
CA GLY A 421 -6.32 -12.85 4.16
C GLY A 421 -7.49 -11.95 3.75
N GLY A 422 -8.63 -12.08 4.43
CA GLY A 422 -9.79 -11.22 4.18
C GLY A 422 -10.46 -11.36 2.81
N CYS A 423 -10.15 -12.40 2.03
CA CYS A 423 -10.93 -12.78 0.84
C CYS A 423 -12.27 -13.36 1.28
N ALA A 424 -13.34 -12.55 1.24
CA ALA A 424 -14.65 -12.91 1.79
C ALA A 424 -15.43 -13.94 0.95
N ASP A 425 -15.08 -14.07 -0.34
CA ASP A 425 -15.77 -14.94 -1.31
C ASP A 425 -15.20 -16.36 -1.35
N ILE A 426 -14.23 -16.68 -0.48
CA ILE A 426 -13.73 -18.04 -0.26
C ILE A 426 -14.63 -18.74 0.75
N THR A 427 -15.41 -19.71 0.28
CA THR A 427 -16.42 -20.40 1.10
C THR A 427 -16.05 -21.84 1.44
N GLN A 428 -15.08 -22.43 0.74
CA GLN A 428 -14.54 -23.78 0.97
C GLN A 428 -13.01 -23.74 1.10
N CYS A 429 -12.49 -23.26 2.24
CA CYS A 429 -11.05 -23.10 2.42
C CYS A 429 -10.29 -24.44 2.53
N ASP A 430 -10.93 -25.50 3.03
CA ASP A 430 -10.29 -26.81 3.16
C ASP A 430 -9.92 -27.40 1.78
N ASP A 431 -10.73 -27.21 0.74
CA ASP A 431 -10.42 -27.62 -0.64
C ASP A 431 -9.18 -26.89 -1.19
N ILE A 432 -9.03 -25.61 -0.85
CA ILE A 432 -7.84 -24.82 -1.18
C ILE A 432 -6.61 -25.42 -0.49
N THR A 433 -6.69 -25.71 0.81
CA THR A 433 -5.56 -26.29 1.56
C THR A 433 -5.20 -27.70 1.07
N GLN A 434 -6.19 -28.51 0.68
CA GLN A 434 -5.95 -29.82 0.07
C GLN A 434 -5.20 -29.67 -1.26
N THR A 435 -5.63 -28.73 -2.10
CA THR A 435 -5.00 -28.47 -3.40
C THR A 435 -3.57 -27.92 -3.22
N LEU A 436 -3.35 -27.03 -2.26
CA LEU A 436 -2.02 -26.54 -1.88
C LEU A 436 -1.11 -27.68 -1.42
N ALA A 437 -1.61 -28.58 -0.57
CA ALA A 437 -0.89 -29.73 -0.07
C ALA A 437 -0.43 -30.67 -1.20
N LEU A 438 -1.22 -30.81 -2.26
CA LEU A 438 -0.92 -31.64 -3.42
C LEU A 438 0.08 -30.99 -4.39
N HIS A 439 -0.06 -29.69 -4.67
CA HIS A 439 0.64 -29.04 -5.78
C HIS A 439 1.72 -28.04 -5.36
N CYS A 440 1.61 -27.43 -4.18
CA CYS A 440 2.49 -26.35 -3.70
C CYS A 440 3.34 -26.80 -2.50
N ARG A 441 4.08 -27.90 -2.64
CA ARG A 441 4.84 -28.52 -1.53
C ARG A 441 6.04 -27.71 -1.01
N TYR A 442 6.42 -26.65 -1.73
CA TYR A 442 7.50 -25.73 -1.34
C TYR A 442 6.98 -24.43 -0.68
N LEU A 443 5.70 -24.42 -0.29
CA LEU A 443 5.09 -23.27 0.37
C LEU A 443 5.82 -22.96 1.69
N LEU A 444 6.24 -21.70 1.84
CA LEU A 444 6.97 -21.18 3.00
C LEU A 444 6.07 -20.27 3.86
N SER A 445 5.15 -19.54 3.24
CA SER A 445 4.24 -18.63 3.97
C SER A 445 2.83 -18.73 3.41
N LEU A 446 1.87 -18.88 4.31
CA LEU A 446 0.45 -18.89 3.98
C LEU A 446 -0.33 -18.02 4.96
N ASP A 447 -1.04 -17.03 4.43
CA ASP A 447 -1.98 -16.19 5.18
C ASP A 447 -3.41 -16.55 4.80
N LEU A 448 -4.10 -17.25 5.71
CA LEU A 448 -5.52 -17.60 5.67
C LEU A 448 -6.31 -16.80 6.70
N TRP A 449 -5.81 -15.63 7.09
CA TRP A 449 -6.47 -14.82 8.09
C TRP A 449 -7.94 -14.60 7.76
N ARG A 450 -8.81 -14.93 8.71
CA ARG A 450 -10.29 -14.83 8.62
C ARG A 450 -10.96 -15.70 7.57
N GLN A 451 -10.32 -16.79 7.15
CA GLN A 451 -10.99 -17.80 6.36
C GLN A 451 -11.90 -18.65 7.26
N LYS A 452 -13.13 -18.17 7.51
CA LYS A 452 -14.10 -18.82 8.40
C LYS A 452 -14.43 -20.26 7.98
N SER A 453 -14.30 -20.58 6.70
CA SER A 453 -14.53 -21.92 6.15
C SER A 453 -13.36 -22.88 6.37
N LEU A 454 -12.23 -22.42 6.93
CA LEU A 454 -11.13 -23.29 7.31
C LEU A 454 -11.50 -24.08 8.57
N THR A 455 -11.32 -25.39 8.52
CA THR A 455 -11.53 -26.29 9.66
C THR A 455 -10.23 -27.01 10.05
N SER A 456 -10.30 -27.90 11.05
CA SER A 456 -9.19 -28.76 11.43
C SER A 456 -8.68 -29.63 10.27
N ASP A 457 -9.56 -30.06 9.35
CA ASP A 457 -9.17 -30.88 8.19
C ASP A 457 -8.26 -30.08 7.24
N GLY A 458 -8.55 -28.80 7.04
CA GLY A 458 -7.68 -27.93 6.26
C GLY A 458 -6.30 -27.74 6.88
N VAL A 459 -6.23 -27.64 8.21
CA VAL A 459 -4.93 -27.59 8.93
C VAL A 459 -4.17 -28.92 8.79
N PHE A 460 -4.86 -30.06 8.88
CA PHE A 460 -4.25 -31.37 8.63
C PHE A 460 -3.72 -31.50 7.18
N ASN A 461 -4.45 -30.99 6.18
CA ASN A 461 -3.97 -30.96 4.80
C ASN A 461 -2.64 -30.22 4.70
N LEU A 462 -2.54 -29.02 5.28
CA LEU A 462 -1.31 -28.23 5.30
C LEU A 462 -0.16 -28.96 6.00
N ALA A 463 -0.41 -29.55 7.17
CA ALA A 463 0.59 -30.33 7.91
C ALA A 463 1.16 -31.49 7.08
N ASN A 464 0.32 -32.14 6.26
CA ASN A 464 0.69 -33.31 5.48
C ASN A 464 1.40 -32.98 4.15
N GLY A 465 1.08 -31.85 3.50
CA GLY A 465 1.63 -31.51 2.18
C GLY A 465 2.63 -30.35 2.15
N CYS A 466 2.53 -29.41 3.09
CA CYS A 466 3.30 -28.16 3.12
C CYS A 466 4.33 -28.14 4.26
N THR A 467 5.14 -29.19 4.40
CA THR A 467 6.09 -29.37 5.51
C THR A 467 7.26 -28.37 5.54
N GLN A 468 7.37 -27.51 4.52
CA GLN A 468 8.36 -26.42 4.46
C GLN A 468 7.85 -25.09 5.02
N LEU A 469 6.62 -25.06 5.55
CA LEU A 469 6.02 -23.85 6.13
C LEU A 469 6.93 -23.24 7.20
N GLN A 470 7.15 -21.95 7.06
CA GLN A 470 7.85 -21.08 8.00
C GLN A 470 6.90 -20.04 8.61
N GLU A 471 5.82 -19.70 7.91
CA GLU A 471 4.83 -18.76 8.41
C GLU A 471 3.42 -19.26 8.12
N LEU A 472 2.61 -19.35 9.17
CA LEU A 472 1.20 -19.64 9.05
C LEU A 472 0.39 -18.61 9.84
N GLU A 473 -0.57 -18.01 9.17
CA GLU A 473 -1.57 -17.13 9.77
C GLU A 473 -2.95 -17.73 9.54
N ILE A 474 -3.59 -18.19 10.62
CA ILE A 474 -4.95 -18.73 10.66
C ILE A 474 -5.80 -17.99 11.71
N GLY A 475 -5.37 -16.79 12.12
CA GLY A 475 -6.13 -15.97 13.04
C GLY A 475 -7.56 -15.74 12.53
N TRP A 476 -8.51 -15.79 13.45
CA TRP A 476 -9.95 -15.65 13.23
C TRP A 476 -10.58 -16.73 12.34
N CYS A 477 -9.90 -17.84 12.10
CA CYS A 477 -10.50 -19.07 11.54
C CYS A 477 -11.25 -19.83 12.63
N THR A 478 -12.41 -19.30 13.04
CA THR A 478 -13.14 -19.74 14.25
C THR A 478 -13.70 -21.17 14.19
N ASN A 479 -13.66 -21.83 13.02
CA ASN A 479 -14.08 -23.21 12.83
C ASN A 479 -12.92 -24.21 12.94
N VAL A 480 -11.68 -23.74 13.12
CA VAL A 480 -10.55 -24.61 13.50
C VAL A 480 -10.72 -25.03 14.95
N VAL A 481 -10.68 -26.33 15.21
CA VAL A 481 -10.85 -26.91 16.54
C VAL A 481 -9.56 -27.61 16.95
N SER A 482 -8.74 -26.93 17.75
CA SER A 482 -7.40 -27.40 18.15
C SER A 482 -7.41 -28.77 18.84
N SER A 483 -8.47 -29.07 19.60
CA SER A 483 -8.63 -30.35 20.31
C SER A 483 -8.75 -31.56 19.38
N SER A 484 -8.85 -31.36 18.06
CA SER A 484 -8.76 -32.46 17.08
C SER A 484 -7.33 -32.98 16.92
N GLY A 485 -6.31 -32.29 17.45
CA GLY A 485 -4.91 -32.64 17.24
C GLY A 485 -4.26 -31.92 16.05
N CYS A 486 -4.98 -31.03 15.36
CA CYS A 486 -4.51 -30.45 14.09
C CYS A 486 -3.30 -29.52 14.26
N ILE A 487 -3.23 -28.77 15.37
CA ILE A 487 -2.10 -27.88 15.67
C ILE A 487 -0.88 -28.70 16.07
N GLN A 488 -1.05 -29.77 16.85
CA GLN A 488 0.03 -30.70 17.23
C GLN A 488 0.61 -31.39 15.99
N GLU A 489 -0.24 -31.85 15.08
CA GLU A 489 0.23 -32.47 13.84
C GLU A 489 0.98 -31.47 12.96
N LEU A 490 0.47 -30.23 12.86
CA LEU A 490 1.13 -29.14 12.16
C LEU A 490 2.53 -28.86 12.72
N THR A 491 2.67 -28.70 14.04
CA THR A 491 3.95 -28.33 14.67
C THR A 491 4.98 -29.45 14.55
N ARG A 492 4.57 -30.72 14.68
CA ARG A 492 5.43 -31.89 14.49
C ARG A 492 5.92 -32.04 13.05
N LYS A 493 5.08 -31.73 12.05
CA LYS A 493 5.42 -31.86 10.62
C LYS A 493 6.03 -30.61 9.99
N CYS A 494 5.89 -29.45 10.64
CA CYS A 494 6.44 -28.16 10.18
C CYS A 494 7.42 -27.57 11.21
N PRO A 495 8.56 -28.22 11.50
CA PRO A 495 9.50 -27.76 12.53
C PRO A 495 10.21 -26.43 12.21
N LYS A 496 10.15 -25.98 10.94
CA LYS A 496 10.74 -24.73 10.45
C LYS A 496 9.84 -23.50 10.68
N LEU A 497 8.71 -23.65 11.37
CA LEU A 497 7.82 -22.54 11.68
C LEU A 497 8.56 -21.47 12.48
N LYS A 498 8.53 -20.24 11.94
CA LYS A 498 9.02 -18.98 12.50
C LYS A 498 7.89 -18.06 12.96
N LYS A 499 6.74 -18.15 12.30
CA LYS A 499 5.54 -17.40 12.64
C LYS A 499 4.33 -18.33 12.67
N LEU A 500 3.59 -18.34 13.77
CA LEU A 500 2.30 -19.01 13.88
C LEU A 500 1.29 -18.11 14.57
N PHE A 501 0.33 -17.57 13.80
CA PHE A 501 -0.72 -16.70 14.33
C PHE A 501 -2.05 -17.44 14.30
N MET A 502 -2.67 -17.53 15.47
CA MET A 502 -3.89 -18.29 15.77
C MET A 502 -4.86 -17.47 16.63
N ALA A 503 -4.77 -16.14 16.52
CA ALA A 503 -5.63 -15.22 17.26
C ALA A 503 -7.11 -15.59 17.09
N ALA A 504 -7.91 -15.48 18.15
CA ALA A 504 -9.33 -15.79 18.21
C ALA A 504 -9.72 -17.25 17.90
N ILE A 505 -8.77 -18.20 17.83
CA ILE A 505 -9.07 -19.64 17.84
C ILE A 505 -9.25 -20.07 19.30
N ARG A 506 -10.48 -19.98 19.81
CA ARG A 506 -10.80 -20.16 21.24
C ARG A 506 -10.40 -21.54 21.80
N SER A 507 -10.32 -22.57 20.96
CA SER A 507 -9.97 -23.94 21.35
C SER A 507 -8.47 -24.19 21.54
N VAL A 508 -7.60 -23.26 21.15
CA VAL A 508 -6.15 -23.40 21.42
C VAL A 508 -5.94 -23.41 22.93
N SER A 509 -5.13 -24.37 23.37
CA SER A 509 -4.94 -24.80 24.74
C SER A 509 -3.47 -24.87 25.14
N ASP A 510 -3.21 -25.10 26.42
CA ASP A 510 -1.88 -25.31 26.97
C ASP A 510 -1.11 -26.45 26.27
N ASP A 511 -1.80 -27.53 25.89
CA ASP A 511 -1.18 -28.67 25.19
C ASP A 511 -0.65 -28.27 23.80
N ASP A 512 -1.39 -27.42 23.08
CA ASP A 512 -0.96 -26.91 21.78
C ASP A 512 0.30 -26.04 21.92
N VAL A 513 0.35 -25.17 22.94
CA VAL A 513 1.50 -24.30 23.21
C VAL A 513 2.73 -25.11 23.63
N ASN A 514 2.55 -26.16 24.44
CA ASN A 514 3.63 -27.07 24.80
C ASN A 514 4.20 -27.79 23.57
N GLU A 515 3.35 -28.30 22.67
CA GLU A 515 3.79 -28.94 21.43
C GLU A 515 4.48 -27.97 20.46
N ILE A 516 4.02 -26.71 20.40
CA ILE A 516 4.73 -25.65 19.68
C ILE A 516 6.13 -25.47 20.26
N ALA A 517 6.24 -25.31 21.58
CA ALA A 517 7.52 -25.11 22.27
C ALA A 517 8.46 -26.30 22.08
N GLU A 518 7.94 -27.52 22.02
CA GLU A 518 8.72 -28.75 21.82
C GLU A 518 9.24 -28.90 20.37
N ASN A 519 8.41 -28.61 19.36
CA ASN A 519 8.72 -28.95 17.97
C ASN A 519 9.20 -27.76 17.12
N CYS A 520 8.74 -26.54 17.39
CA CYS A 520 9.03 -25.35 16.56
C CYS A 520 10.12 -24.48 17.20
N LYS A 521 11.36 -24.98 17.24
CA LYS A 521 12.50 -24.28 17.88
C LYS A 521 12.94 -22.99 17.20
N GLU A 522 12.53 -22.79 15.94
CA GLU A 522 12.80 -21.57 15.18
C GLU A 522 11.68 -20.53 15.30
N LEU A 523 10.66 -20.75 16.16
CA LEU A 523 9.53 -19.84 16.28
C LEU A 523 9.97 -18.50 16.85
N GLU A 524 9.81 -17.45 16.04
CA GLU A 524 10.12 -16.07 16.39
C GLU A 524 8.87 -15.30 16.83
N GLN A 525 7.68 -15.70 16.34
CA GLN A 525 6.42 -15.06 16.70
C GLN A 525 5.25 -16.02 16.84
N LEU A 526 4.51 -15.83 17.91
CA LEU A 526 3.29 -16.55 18.25
C LEU A 526 2.20 -15.55 18.62
N ASP A 527 1.09 -15.56 17.90
CA ASP A 527 -0.11 -14.79 18.28
C ASP A 527 -1.23 -15.75 18.70
N ILE A 528 -1.55 -15.73 19.99
CA ILE A 528 -2.61 -16.53 20.62
C ILE A 528 -3.62 -15.61 21.34
N LEU A 529 -3.74 -14.35 20.93
CA LEU A 529 -4.72 -13.43 21.50
C LEU A 529 -6.14 -13.98 21.32
N GLY A 530 -6.99 -13.85 22.33
CA GLY A 530 -8.39 -14.30 22.26
C GLY A 530 -8.58 -15.82 22.34
N THR A 531 -7.54 -16.56 22.75
CA THR A 531 -7.67 -17.97 23.16
C THR A 531 -8.33 -18.07 24.53
N ALA A 532 -9.06 -19.16 24.79
CA ALA A 532 -9.82 -19.32 26.04
C ALA A 532 -9.23 -20.39 26.98
N LEU A 533 -8.36 -21.26 26.47
CA LEU A 533 -7.85 -22.43 27.20
C LEU A 533 -6.35 -22.37 27.48
N VAL A 534 -5.65 -21.35 26.98
CA VAL A 534 -4.24 -21.11 27.32
C VAL A 534 -4.15 -20.39 28.66
N THR A 535 -3.36 -20.94 29.57
CA THR A 535 -3.15 -20.38 30.91
C THR A 535 -1.79 -19.68 31.01
N MET A 536 -1.69 -18.78 31.99
CA MET A 536 -0.43 -18.09 32.30
C MET A 536 0.69 -19.02 32.79
N VAL A 537 0.36 -20.27 33.15
CA VAL A 537 1.36 -21.25 33.61
C VAL A 537 2.24 -21.70 32.43
N THR A 538 1.63 -21.96 31.28
CA THR A 538 2.31 -22.43 30.08
C THR A 538 3.16 -21.33 29.45
N ILE A 539 2.67 -20.09 29.41
CA ILE A 539 3.38 -18.94 28.83
C ILE A 539 4.68 -18.59 29.59
N LYS A 540 4.76 -18.90 30.89
CA LYS A 540 5.91 -18.57 31.74
C LYS A 540 7.04 -19.60 31.71
N ARG A 541 6.84 -20.74 31.06
CA ARG A 541 7.86 -21.78 30.87
C ARG A 541 8.61 -21.54 29.57
#